data_AF-A0SUR1-F1
#
_entry.id   AF-A0SUR1-F1
#
_cell.length_a   1.000
_cell.length_b   1.000
_cell.length_c   1.000
_cell.angle_alpha   90.00
_cell.angle_beta   90.00
_cell.angle_gamma   90.00
#
_symmetry.space_group_name_H-M   'P 1'
#
loop_
_entity.id
_entity.type
_entity.pdbx_description
1 polymer ?
#
loop_
_entity_poly.entity_id
_entity_poly.type
_entity_poly.pdbx_seq_one_letter_code
_entity_poly.pdbx_strand_id
1 'polypeptide(L)'
;HMVDVHWYQFPPINPLWHAILGLVIGVLGVISITGNGMVIYIFTTTKSLRTPSNLLVINLALSDFLMMLCMSPAMVINCYYETWALGPLVCELYGLAGSLFGCGSIWTMTMIAFDRYNVIVKGLSAKPMSINGALIRILGIWVFCLFWTIAP
;
A
#
# COMPACT_ATOMS: atom_id res chain seq x y z
N HIS A 1 -10.06 -23.54 12.41
CA HIS A 1 -10.10 -22.42 13.37
C HIS A 1 -9.90 -21.04 12.74
N MET A 2 -9.36 -20.90 11.52
CA MET A 2 -9.32 -19.60 10.82
C MET A 2 -10.40 -19.41 9.74
N VAL A 3 -10.99 -20.50 9.25
CA VAL A 3 -12.09 -20.45 8.27
C VAL A 3 -13.41 -20.56 9.03
N ASP A 4 -14.24 -19.53 8.92
CA ASP A 4 -15.57 -19.48 9.53
C ASP A 4 -16.49 -20.57 8.94
N VAL A 5 -17.41 -21.09 9.77
CA VAL A 5 -18.39 -22.11 9.37
C VAL A 5 -19.23 -21.67 8.17
N HIS A 6 -19.43 -20.36 8.01
CA HIS A 6 -20.08 -19.75 6.87
C HIS A 6 -19.50 -20.20 5.53
N TRP A 7 -18.17 -20.39 5.41
CA TRP A 7 -17.55 -20.69 4.12
C TRP A 7 -17.76 -22.14 3.65
N TYR A 8 -18.14 -23.05 4.53
CA TYR A 8 -18.37 -24.47 4.19
C TYR A 8 -19.66 -24.71 3.40
N GLN A 9 -20.54 -23.70 3.30
CA GLN A 9 -21.79 -23.82 2.53
C GLN A 9 -21.59 -23.61 1.02
N PHE A 10 -20.42 -23.15 0.58
CA PHE A 10 -20.14 -22.84 -0.82
C PHE A 10 -19.32 -23.95 -1.50
N PRO A 11 -19.66 -24.33 -2.74
CA PRO A 11 -18.84 -25.26 -3.51
C PRO A 11 -17.50 -24.61 -3.94
N PRO A 12 -16.48 -25.42 -4.28
CA PRO A 12 -15.24 -24.91 -4.87
C PRO A 12 -15.54 -24.06 -6.12
N ILE A 13 -14.80 -22.97 -6.26
CA ILE A 13 -14.91 -22.08 -7.42
C ILE A 13 -14.32 -22.76 -8.66
N ASN A 14 -14.79 -22.37 -9.85
CA ASN A 14 -14.22 -22.89 -11.10
C ASN A 14 -12.74 -22.47 -11.24
N PRO A 15 -11.82 -23.40 -11.59
CA PRO A 15 -10.40 -23.12 -11.79
C PRO A 15 -10.09 -21.94 -12.73
N LEU A 16 -10.97 -21.68 -13.71
CA LEU A 16 -10.84 -20.55 -14.62
C LEU A 16 -10.82 -19.21 -13.86
N TRP A 17 -11.62 -19.05 -12.80
CA TRP A 17 -11.64 -17.83 -12.00
C TRP A 17 -10.34 -17.61 -11.23
N HIS A 18 -9.76 -18.69 -10.69
CA HIS A 18 -8.44 -18.62 -10.07
C HIS A 18 -7.37 -18.17 -11.06
N ALA A 19 -7.36 -18.74 -12.27
CA ALA A 19 -6.43 -18.34 -13.33
C ALA A 19 -6.60 -16.87 -13.74
N ILE A 20 -7.85 -16.40 -13.91
CA ILE A 20 -8.14 -15.00 -14.23
C ILE A 20 -7.65 -14.07 -13.11
N LEU A 21 -7.95 -14.38 -11.85
CA LEU A 21 -7.51 -13.58 -10.70
C LEU A 21 -5.98 -13.54 -10.58
N GLY A 22 -5.33 -14.69 -10.74
CA GLY A 22 -3.87 -14.79 -10.75
C GLY A 22 -3.25 -13.95 -11.87
N LEU A 23 -3.80 -14.01 -13.09
CA LEU A 23 -3.33 -13.20 -14.22
C LEU A 23 -3.51 -11.69 -13.94
N VAL A 24 -4.70 -11.28 -13.49
CA VAL A 24 -5.01 -9.86 -13.23
C VAL A 24 -4.08 -9.31 -12.13
N ILE A 25 -3.93 -10.02 -11.01
CA ILE A 25 -3.07 -9.59 -9.92
C ILE A 25 -1.58 -9.65 -10.30
N GLY A 26 -1.18 -10.59 -11.15
CA GLY A 26 0.18 -10.63 -11.72
C GLY A 26 0.46 -9.39 -12.56
N VAL A 27 -0.45 -9.04 -13.49
CA VAL A 27 -0.33 -7.86 -14.35
C VAL A 27 -0.33 -6.57 -13.53
N LEU A 28 -1.28 -6.41 -12.61
CA LEU A 28 -1.35 -5.26 -11.71
C LEU A 28 -0.11 -5.15 -10.81
N GLY A 29 0.41 -6.29 -10.34
CA GLY A 29 1.65 -6.35 -9.58
C GLY A 29 2.84 -5.81 -10.36
N VAL A 30 3.03 -6.26 -11.60
CA VAL A 30 4.11 -5.77 -12.48
C VAL A 30 3.97 -4.28 -12.74
N ILE A 31 2.77 -3.81 -13.09
CA ILE A 31 2.50 -2.38 -13.35
C ILE A 31 2.79 -1.54 -12.11
N SER A 32 2.31 -1.95 -10.94
CA SER A 32 2.48 -1.19 -9.71
C SER A 32 3.94 -1.16 -9.25
N ILE A 33 4.63 -2.30 -9.25
CA ILE A 33 6.04 -2.40 -8.84
C ILE A 33 6.92 -1.55 -9.76
N THR A 34 6.73 -1.66 -11.07
CA THR A 34 7.52 -0.87 -12.03
C THR A 34 7.15 0.62 -11.97
N GLY A 35 5.87 0.96 -11.97
CA GLY A 35 5.38 2.35 -11.92
C GLY A 35 5.82 3.08 -10.67
N ASN A 36 5.53 2.52 -9.49
CA ASN A 36 5.92 3.13 -8.22
C ASN A 36 7.44 3.08 -8.01
N GLY A 37 8.12 2.04 -8.49
CA GLY A 37 9.59 1.99 -8.51
C GLY A 37 10.21 3.13 -9.31
N MET A 38 9.66 3.46 -10.47
CA MET A 38 10.09 4.63 -11.26
C MET A 38 9.85 5.95 -10.53
N VAL A 39 8.69 6.11 -9.87
CA VAL A 39 8.41 7.31 -9.06
C VAL A 39 9.44 7.46 -7.95
N ILE A 40 9.70 6.41 -7.18
CA ILE A 40 10.72 6.43 -6.11
C ILE A 40 12.08 6.79 -6.71
N TYR A 41 12.48 6.16 -7.82
CA TYR A 41 13.77 6.41 -8.47
C TYR A 41 13.93 7.87 -8.93
N ILE A 42 12.95 8.42 -9.66
CA ILE A 42 13.02 9.78 -10.20
C ILE A 42 13.12 10.82 -9.08
N PHE A 43 12.26 10.71 -8.07
CA PHE A 43 12.18 11.69 -7.00
C PHE A 43 13.34 11.60 -6.00
N THR A 44 13.95 10.43 -5.84
CA THR A 44 15.15 10.27 -5.00
C THR A 44 16.42 10.69 -5.72
N THR A 45 16.55 10.48 -7.04
CA THR A 45 17.77 10.84 -7.80
C THR A 45 17.82 12.32 -8.20
N THR A 46 16.67 12.93 -8.46
CA THR A 46 16.61 14.31 -8.97
C THR A 46 16.58 15.33 -7.83
N LYS A 47 17.70 16.04 -7.60
CA LYS A 47 17.85 16.99 -6.49
C LYS A 47 16.79 18.10 -6.46
N SER A 48 16.39 18.63 -7.63
CA SER A 48 15.38 19.69 -7.72
C SER A 48 13.98 19.24 -7.29
N LEU A 49 13.71 17.93 -7.27
CA LEU A 49 12.42 17.36 -6.87
C LEU A 49 12.38 17.00 -5.37
N ARG A 50 13.46 17.19 -4.60
CA ARG A 50 13.50 16.85 -3.17
C ARG A 50 12.86 17.92 -2.29
N THR A 51 11.58 18.16 -2.52
CA THR A 51 10.76 19.11 -1.74
C THR A 51 9.93 18.38 -0.67
N PRO A 52 9.50 19.08 0.39
CA PRO A 52 8.71 18.46 1.47
C PRO A 52 7.40 17.80 0.99
N SER A 53 6.68 18.43 0.05
CA SER A 53 5.47 17.84 -0.55
C SER A 53 5.79 16.57 -1.32
N ASN A 54 6.94 16.54 -2.01
CA ASN A 54 7.36 15.39 -2.80
C ASN A 54 7.81 14.21 -1.92
N LEU A 55 8.23 14.44 -0.67
CA LEU A 55 8.49 13.35 0.28
C LEU A 55 7.20 12.55 0.59
N LEU A 56 6.04 13.21 0.63
CA LEU A 56 4.76 12.51 0.78
C LEU A 56 4.43 11.66 -0.44
N VAL A 57 4.73 12.16 -1.65
CA VAL A 57 4.56 11.39 -2.90
C VAL A 57 5.48 10.16 -2.92
N ILE A 58 6.73 10.31 -2.48
CA ILE A 58 7.65 9.17 -2.34
C ILE A 58 7.11 8.16 -1.32
N ASN A 59 6.55 8.62 -0.18
CA ASN A 59 5.97 7.73 0.82
C ASN A 59 4.76 6.94 0.26
N LEU A 60 3.91 7.61 -0.51
CA LEU A 60 2.78 6.96 -1.19
C LEU A 60 3.28 5.88 -2.15
N ALA A 61 4.22 6.22 -3.03
CA ALA A 61 4.79 5.28 -3.98
C ALA A 61 5.50 4.10 -3.26
N LEU A 62 6.19 4.36 -2.14
CA LEU A 62 6.79 3.30 -1.33
C LEU A 62 5.74 2.36 -0.75
N SER A 63 4.63 2.90 -0.23
CA SER A 63 3.52 2.10 0.30
C SER A 63 2.90 1.20 -0.78
N ASP A 64 2.58 1.77 -1.95
CA ASP A 64 1.96 1.03 -3.06
C ASP A 64 2.91 -0.01 -3.69
N PHE A 65 4.20 0.32 -3.76
CA PHE A 65 5.26 -0.61 -4.20
C PHE A 65 5.36 -1.81 -3.26
N LEU A 66 5.48 -1.58 -1.95
CA LEU A 66 5.60 -2.64 -0.95
C LEU A 66 4.33 -3.48 -0.87
N MET A 67 3.15 -2.84 -0.96
CA MET A 67 1.87 -3.54 -1.03
C MET A 67 1.87 -4.58 -2.15
N MET A 68 2.18 -4.16 -3.38
CA MET A 68 2.14 -5.09 -4.52
C MET A 68 3.29 -6.09 -4.52
N LEU A 69 4.45 -5.72 -3.98
CA LEU A 69 5.58 -6.64 -3.80
C LEU A 69 5.24 -7.79 -2.84
N CYS A 70 4.52 -7.51 -1.76
CA CYS A 70 4.11 -8.53 -0.78
C CYS A 70 2.86 -9.30 -1.23
N MET A 71 1.85 -8.59 -1.74
CA MET A 71 0.53 -9.16 -2.02
C MET A 71 0.49 -9.96 -3.34
N SER A 72 1.12 -9.46 -4.40
CA SER A 72 0.96 -10.04 -5.74
C SER A 72 1.55 -11.46 -5.82
N PRO A 73 2.80 -11.74 -5.39
CA PRO A 73 3.35 -13.09 -5.46
C PRO A 73 2.56 -14.09 -4.62
N ALA A 74 2.18 -13.71 -3.40
CA ALA A 74 1.39 -14.57 -2.52
C ALA A 74 0.03 -14.90 -3.15
N MET A 75 -0.67 -13.91 -3.71
CA MET A 75 -1.96 -14.13 -4.37
C MET A 75 -1.82 -15.00 -5.61
N VAL A 76 -0.81 -14.76 -6.46
CA VAL A 76 -0.57 -15.57 -7.67
C VAL A 76 -0.31 -17.04 -7.32
N ILE A 77 0.49 -17.30 -6.28
CA ILE A 77 0.77 -18.67 -5.81
C ILE A 77 -0.53 -19.33 -5.33
N ASN A 78 -1.33 -18.66 -4.51
CA ASN A 78 -2.57 -19.24 -3.98
C ASN A 78 -3.65 -19.42 -5.08
N CYS A 79 -3.68 -18.55 -6.09
CA CYS A 79 -4.50 -18.75 -7.28
C CYS A 79 -4.05 -19.99 -8.08
N TYR A 80 -2.74 -20.21 -8.23
CA TYR A 80 -2.23 -21.39 -8.92
C TYR A 80 -2.58 -22.71 -8.22
N TYR A 81 -2.54 -22.72 -6.88
CA TYR A 81 -2.92 -23.89 -6.07
C TYR A 81 -4.43 -23.99 -5.79
N GLU A 82 -5.24 -23.04 -6.28
CA GLU A 82 -6.70 -22.96 -6.07
C GLU A 82 -7.13 -22.88 -4.58
N THR A 83 -6.18 -22.68 -3.67
CA THR A 83 -6.40 -22.61 -2.23
C THR A 83 -5.24 -21.90 -1.53
N TRP A 84 -5.43 -21.55 -0.25
CA TRP A 84 -4.37 -20.96 0.55
C TRP A 84 -3.30 -22.00 0.92
N ALA A 85 -2.20 -22.02 0.19
CA ALA A 85 -1.11 -23.01 0.31
C ALA A 85 0.06 -22.54 1.20
N LEU A 86 0.13 -21.25 1.56
CA LEU A 86 1.28 -20.65 2.26
C LEU A 86 1.22 -20.80 3.79
N GLY A 87 0.19 -21.48 4.32
CA GLY A 87 0.02 -21.75 5.74
C GLY A 87 -0.53 -20.56 6.57
N PRO A 88 -0.86 -20.79 7.84
CA PRO A 88 -1.61 -19.83 8.66
C PRO A 88 -0.91 -18.49 8.91
N LEU A 89 0.36 -18.55 9.29
CA LEU A 89 1.15 -17.36 9.60
C LEU A 89 1.22 -16.39 8.41
N VAL A 90 1.42 -16.91 7.20
CA VAL A 90 1.47 -16.07 6.00
C VAL A 90 0.10 -15.45 5.70
N CYS A 91 -1.00 -16.10 6.08
CA CYS A 91 -2.35 -15.55 5.91
C CYS A 91 -2.55 -14.31 6.79
N GLU A 92 -2.14 -14.40 8.06
CA GLU A 92 -2.18 -13.27 9.01
C GLU A 92 -1.26 -12.14 8.56
N LEU A 93 -0.02 -12.46 8.15
CA LEU A 93 0.93 -11.47 7.63
C LEU A 93 0.43 -10.83 6.33
N TYR A 94 -0.26 -11.58 5.47
CA TYR A 94 -0.89 -11.05 4.27
C TYR A 94 -1.97 -10.04 4.65
N GLY A 95 -2.90 -10.40 5.53
CA GLY A 95 -3.93 -9.48 6.04
C GLY A 95 -3.33 -8.21 6.67
N LEU A 96 -2.31 -8.38 7.52
CA LEU A 96 -1.61 -7.27 8.18
C LEU A 96 -0.93 -6.36 7.16
N ALA A 97 -0.15 -6.91 6.22
CA ALA A 97 0.57 -6.13 5.22
C ALA A 97 -0.40 -5.37 4.31
N GLY A 98 -1.47 -6.03 3.86
CA GLY A 98 -2.50 -5.40 3.02
C GLY A 98 -3.19 -4.24 3.73
N SER A 99 -3.58 -4.44 4.99
CA SER A 99 -4.17 -3.39 5.81
C SER A 99 -3.18 -2.25 6.08
N LEU A 100 -1.92 -2.57 6.41
CA LEU A 100 -0.89 -1.59 6.76
C LEU A 100 -0.57 -0.66 5.60
N PHE A 101 -0.25 -1.23 4.44
CA PHE A 101 0.09 -0.42 3.26
C PHE A 101 -1.14 0.28 2.67
N GLY A 102 -2.32 -0.36 2.70
CA GLY A 102 -3.56 0.31 2.30
C GLY A 102 -3.88 1.53 3.18
N CYS A 103 -3.76 1.37 4.50
CA CYS A 103 -3.94 2.44 5.47
C CYS A 103 -2.86 3.54 5.29
N GLY A 104 -1.60 3.14 5.09
CA GLY A 104 -0.49 4.05 4.81
C GLY A 104 -0.74 4.91 3.57
N SER A 105 -1.24 4.33 2.49
CA SER A 105 -1.53 5.03 1.23
C SER A 105 -2.66 6.05 1.39
N ILE A 106 -3.78 5.70 2.04
CA ILE A 106 -4.92 6.63 2.21
C ILE A 106 -4.58 7.81 3.14
N TRP A 107 -3.83 7.57 4.22
CA TRP A 107 -3.39 8.64 5.11
C TRP A 107 -2.34 9.54 4.46
N THR A 108 -1.47 8.96 3.63
CA THR A 108 -0.53 9.76 2.83
C THR A 108 -1.28 10.66 1.83
N MET A 109 -2.28 10.12 1.13
CA MET A 109 -3.14 10.90 0.23
C MET A 109 -3.85 12.05 0.97
N THR A 110 -4.32 11.79 2.19
CA THR A 110 -4.94 12.82 3.04
C THR A 110 -3.95 13.91 3.41
N MET A 111 -2.71 13.56 3.77
CA MET A 111 -1.66 14.55 4.05
C MET A 111 -1.26 15.36 2.82
N ILE A 112 -1.23 14.74 1.64
CA ILE A 112 -1.01 15.45 0.37
C ILE A 112 -2.15 16.44 0.12
N ALA A 113 -3.41 16.03 0.28
CA ALA A 113 -4.57 16.92 0.13
C ALA A 113 -4.52 18.08 1.13
N PHE A 114 -4.13 17.82 2.37
CA PHE A 114 -3.95 18.84 3.40
C PHE A 114 -2.82 19.84 3.06
N ASP A 115 -1.70 19.36 2.52
CA ASP A 115 -0.62 20.22 2.01
C ASP A 115 -1.11 21.12 0.88
N ARG A 116 -1.81 20.55 -0.11
CA ARG A 116 -2.39 21.31 -1.24
C ARG A 116 -3.39 22.35 -0.74
N TYR A 117 -4.23 22.02 0.22
CA TYR A 117 -5.15 22.96 0.85
C TYR A 117 -4.41 24.13 1.51
N ASN A 118 -3.36 23.87 2.29
CA ASN A 118 -2.59 24.94 2.93
C ASN A 118 -1.93 25.87 1.90
N VAL A 119 -1.35 25.32 0.84
CA VAL A 119 -0.69 26.11 -0.20
C VAL A 119 -1.70 26.95 -1.00
N ILE A 120 -2.82 26.37 -1.41
CA ILE A 120 -3.79 27.03 -2.30
C ILE A 120 -4.68 28.01 -1.53
N VAL A 121 -5.23 27.58 -0.39
CA VAL A 121 -6.27 28.34 0.32
C VAL A 121 -5.66 29.35 1.29
N LYS A 122 -4.62 28.96 2.03
CA LYS A 122 -4.00 29.85 3.03
C LYS A 122 -2.87 30.70 2.44
N GLY A 123 -2.30 30.33 1.30
CA GLY A 123 -1.32 31.12 0.55
C GLY A 123 -0.18 31.62 1.46
N LEU A 124 0.07 32.95 1.44
CA LEU A 124 1.10 33.62 2.23
C LEU A 124 0.91 33.51 3.76
N SER A 125 -0.32 33.21 4.23
CA SER A 125 -0.61 33.02 5.65
C SER A 125 -0.31 31.60 6.13
N ALA A 126 -0.06 30.65 5.22
CA ALA A 126 0.33 29.29 5.57
C ALA A 126 1.85 29.21 5.82
N LYS A 127 2.23 28.62 6.96
CA LYS A 127 3.63 28.25 7.19
C LYS A 127 4.03 27.16 6.18
N PRO A 128 5.05 27.39 5.33
CA PRO A 128 5.51 26.39 4.39
C PRO A 128 5.92 25.11 5.10
N MET A 129 5.59 23.96 4.51
CA MET A 129 6.01 22.67 5.04
C MET A 129 7.54 22.58 5.00
N SER A 130 8.17 22.23 6.11
CA SER A 130 9.61 21.92 6.16
C SER A 130 9.85 20.43 5.91
N ILE A 131 11.07 20.06 5.51
CA ILE A 131 11.47 18.65 5.33
C ILE A 131 11.23 17.85 6.61
N ASN A 132 11.67 18.37 7.76
CA ASN A 132 11.44 17.73 9.05
C ASN A 132 9.95 17.57 9.37
N GLY A 133 9.13 18.57 9.02
CA GLY A 133 7.67 18.49 9.19
C GLY A 133 7.02 17.44 8.28
N ALA A 134 7.52 17.22 7.07
CA ALA A 134 7.10 16.11 6.21
C ALA A 134 7.50 14.75 6.83
N LEU A 135 8.74 14.60 7.27
CA LEU A 135 9.24 13.37 7.89
C LEU A 135 8.47 12.98 9.16
N ILE A 136 8.16 13.96 10.03
CA ILE A 136 7.34 13.72 11.23
C ILE A 136 5.93 13.24 10.87
N ARG A 137 5.31 13.84 9.83
CA ARG A 137 3.99 13.39 9.35
C ARG A 137 4.04 11.96 8.80
N ILE A 138 5.06 11.66 7.99
CA ILE A 138 5.29 10.30 7.47
C ILE A 138 5.43 9.31 8.62
N LEU A 139 6.29 9.61 9.60
CA LEU A 139 6.46 8.77 10.79
C LEU A 139 5.14 8.58 11.55
N GLY A 140 4.38 9.66 11.73
CA GLY A 140 3.06 9.63 12.36
C GLY A 140 2.07 8.73 11.62
N ILE A 141 2.07 8.76 10.28
CA ILE A 141 1.26 7.85 9.46
C ILE A 141 1.64 6.40 9.75
N TRP A 142 2.93 6.05 9.64
CA TRP A 142 3.37 4.68 9.86
C TRP A 142 3.03 4.16 11.25
N VAL A 143 3.26 4.96 12.30
CA VAL A 143 2.91 4.60 13.68
C VAL A 143 1.39 4.42 13.85
N PHE A 144 0.60 5.33 13.27
CA PHE A 144 -0.86 5.25 13.31
C PHE A 144 -1.37 4.00 12.60
N CYS A 145 -0.88 3.72 11.39
CA CYS A 145 -1.27 2.55 10.62
C CYS A 145 -0.87 1.26 11.36
N LEU A 146 0.37 1.18 11.87
CA LEU A 146 0.84 0.03 12.65
C LEU A 146 -0.03 -0.22 13.89
N PHE A 147 -0.40 0.84 14.62
CA PHE A 147 -1.28 0.71 15.78
C PHE A 147 -2.62 0.07 15.41
N TRP A 148 -3.24 0.52 14.31
CA TRP A 148 -4.52 -0.02 13.83
C TRP A 148 -4.43 -1.41 13.22
N THR A 149 -3.30 -1.76 12.61
CA THR A 149 -3.15 -3.06 11.94
C THR A 149 -2.69 -4.17 12.88
N ILE A 150 -2.09 -3.81 14.02
CA ILE A 150 -1.69 -4.75 15.07
C ILE A 150 -2.84 -4.97 16.06
N ALA A 151 -3.70 -3.96 16.26
CA ALA A 151 -4.95 -4.16 16.97
C ALA A 151 -5.85 -5.11 16.15
N PRO A 152 -6.36 -6.21 16.75
CA PRO A 152 -7.26 -7.13 16.07
C PRO A 152 -8.62 -6.49 15.75
#